data_AF-A0A7S0XN72-F1
#
_entry.id   AF-A0A7S0XN72-F1
#
_cell.length_a   1.000
_cell.length_b   1.000
_cell.length_c   1.000
_cell.angle_alpha   90.00
_cell.angle_beta   90.00
_cell.angle_gamma   90.00
#
_symmetry.space_group_name_H-M   'P 1'
#
loop_
_entity.id
_entity.type
_entity.pdbx_description
1 polymer ?
#
loop_
_entity_poly.entity_id
_entity_poly.type
_entity_poly.pdbx_seq_one_letter_code
_entity_poly.pdbx_strand_id
1 'polypeptide(L)'
;GGGPGFCSLWYWNPVGRRGFAHMPDVSMLFPQVAKVFPSVNFQHDSAFQGVVGTAHFDRVAITFRGTLDIVEEGRYTICTKSDDGSHLILDDKPFVKAPGLHPPRQECAEAKLTKGPHKIFIKFFENGGGAYMRATYKGPDTGGVEKLIKSTGFEGQCDAPSAKCDCGKGWCGEFFYDPNGQGQIRDFVDSDELNGQAAKITQTIDFKNDASLVKFLGGQSKQGGFDRVAARFNGVVRIEEAGPYKLCTASDDGSRMFVDGQIAVENGGLHPTRKRCATKELSAGTHAILIDFFENGGGASIKATYEGADTGGKEELLPSVWHNEKKCGPIPA
;
A
#
# COMPACT_ATOMS: atom_id res chain seq x y z
N GLY A 1 12.66 15.67 8.85
CA GLY A 1 12.90 14.22 8.93
C GLY A 1 12.16 13.69 10.12
N GLY A 2 11.56 12.50 10.00
CA GLY A 2 10.92 11.84 11.13
C GLY A 2 11.94 11.44 12.21
N GLY A 3 11.48 11.24 13.44
CA GLY A 3 12.34 10.92 14.60
C GLY A 3 13.20 9.65 14.43
N PRO A 4 14.09 9.35 15.38
CA PRO A 4 15.02 8.23 15.28
C PRO A 4 14.29 6.89 15.14
N GLY A 5 14.75 6.04 14.22
CA GLY A 5 14.24 4.70 13.98
C GLY A 5 13.86 4.43 12.53
N PHE A 6 13.39 3.22 12.28
CA PHE A 6 12.77 2.78 11.05
C PHE A 6 11.29 3.09 11.11
N CYS A 7 10.80 3.84 10.14
CA CYS A 7 9.37 3.84 9.87
C CYS A 7 8.96 2.49 9.29
N SER A 8 8.09 1.76 9.98
CA SER A 8 7.49 0.55 9.43
C SER A 8 6.06 0.79 8.98
N LEU A 9 5.71 0.32 7.79
CA LEU A 9 4.34 0.23 7.29
C LEU A 9 4.02 -1.25 7.12
N TRP A 10 2.90 -1.68 7.66
CA TRP A 10 2.49 -3.07 7.65
C TRP A 10 1.31 -3.19 6.67
N TYR A 11 1.19 -4.30 5.95
CA TYR A 11 0.22 -4.51 4.86
C TYR A 11 -0.36 -5.92 4.99
N TRP A 12 -1.68 -6.06 5.05
CA TRP A 12 -2.35 -7.34 5.26
C TRP A 12 -3.04 -7.75 3.99
N ASN A 13 -3.05 -9.05 3.72
CA ASN A 13 -4.03 -9.66 2.84
C ASN A 13 -5.17 -10.23 3.71
N PRO A 14 -6.28 -9.50 3.92
CA PRO A 14 -7.29 -9.90 4.88
C PRO A 14 -8.10 -11.14 4.46
N VAL A 15 -8.15 -11.51 3.18
CA VAL A 15 -9.09 -12.57 2.76
C VAL A 15 -8.63 -13.34 1.52
N GLY A 16 -7.64 -14.20 1.70
CA GLY A 16 -7.35 -15.25 0.73
C GLY A 16 -6.71 -16.43 1.43
N ARG A 17 -7.26 -17.65 1.25
CA ARG A 17 -6.59 -18.88 1.69
C ARG A 17 -5.18 -19.07 1.06
N ARG A 18 -4.79 -18.20 0.12
CA ARG A 18 -3.45 -18.10 -0.48
C ARG A 18 -2.84 -16.76 -0.06
N GLY A 19 -1.77 -16.78 0.74
CA GLY A 19 -1.00 -15.58 1.04
C GLY A 19 -0.05 -15.19 -0.09
N PHE A 20 1.00 -14.43 0.22
CA PHE A 20 1.98 -13.96 -0.75
C PHE A 20 2.96 -15.08 -1.13
N ALA A 21 2.95 -15.57 -2.37
CA ALA A 21 3.97 -16.54 -2.83
C ALA A 21 5.35 -15.90 -3.12
N HIS A 22 5.37 -14.58 -3.23
CA HIS A 22 6.53 -13.74 -3.50
C HIS A 22 6.28 -12.35 -2.92
N MET A 23 7.33 -11.54 -2.79
CA MET A 23 7.21 -10.17 -2.30
C MET A 23 6.17 -9.41 -3.14
N PRO A 24 5.06 -8.96 -2.55
CA PRO A 24 4.07 -8.18 -3.29
C PRO A 24 4.65 -6.82 -3.67
N ASP A 25 4.08 -6.24 -4.72
CA ASP A 25 4.28 -4.82 -4.95
C ASP A 25 3.50 -4.03 -3.90
N VAL A 26 4.21 -3.63 -2.85
CA VAL A 26 3.64 -2.87 -1.72
C VAL A 26 3.05 -1.52 -2.11
N SER A 27 3.39 -0.96 -3.29
CA SER A 27 2.71 0.24 -3.81
C SER A 27 1.24 -0.03 -4.18
N MET A 28 0.91 -1.30 -4.40
CA MET A 28 -0.43 -1.82 -4.66
C MET A 28 -1.16 -2.25 -3.39
N LEU A 29 -0.51 -2.17 -2.23
CA LEU A 29 -1.07 -2.53 -0.94
C LEU A 29 -1.30 -1.29 -0.08
N PHE A 30 -2.33 -1.34 0.76
CA PHE A 30 -2.61 -0.27 1.71
C PHE A 30 -2.07 -0.65 3.08
N PRO A 31 -1.30 0.22 3.76
CA PRO A 31 -0.79 -0.14 5.06
C PRO A 31 -1.81 0.13 6.16
N GLN A 32 -2.07 -0.86 7.02
CA GLN A 32 -3.07 -0.77 8.09
C GLN A 32 -2.48 -0.31 9.43
N VAL A 33 -1.16 -0.46 9.63
CA VAL A 33 -0.43 0.03 10.80
C VAL A 33 0.86 0.69 10.36
N ALA A 34 1.17 1.81 11.00
CA ALA A 34 2.52 2.33 11.03
C ALA A 34 3.05 2.38 12.45
N LYS A 35 4.34 2.11 12.56
CA LYS A 35 5.05 2.17 13.83
C LYS A 35 6.51 2.45 13.57
N VAL A 36 7.12 3.24 14.45
CA VAL A 36 8.56 3.49 14.40
C VAL A 36 9.26 2.52 15.35
N PHE A 37 10.29 1.84 14.84
CA PHE A 37 11.13 0.93 15.62
C PHE A 37 12.60 1.36 15.55
N PRO A 38 13.38 1.34 16.63
CA PRO A 38 14.79 1.70 16.56
C PRO A 38 15.61 0.78 15.64
N SER A 39 15.18 -0.49 15.49
CA SER A 39 15.84 -1.51 14.67
C SER A 39 14.81 -2.54 14.18
N VAL A 40 15.10 -3.19 13.05
CA VAL A 40 14.33 -4.34 12.57
C VAL A 40 14.83 -5.62 13.27
N ASN A 41 14.10 -6.10 14.26
CA ASN A 41 14.50 -7.23 15.12
C ASN A 41 13.29 -8.05 15.63
N PHE A 42 12.56 -8.66 14.70
CA PHE A 42 11.42 -9.52 14.98
C PHE A 42 11.87 -10.98 14.86
N GLN A 43 12.05 -11.69 15.97
CA GLN A 43 12.66 -13.03 15.95
C GLN A 43 11.68 -14.18 16.17
N HIS A 44 10.44 -13.87 16.54
CA HIS A 44 9.40 -14.82 16.86
C HIS A 44 8.04 -14.20 16.55
N ASP A 45 7.02 -15.03 16.30
CA ASP A 45 5.66 -14.59 15.99
C ASP A 45 5.12 -13.58 17.00
N SER A 46 5.38 -13.79 18.30
CA SER A 46 4.96 -12.90 19.37
C SER A 46 5.46 -11.46 19.21
N ALA A 47 6.62 -11.25 18.57
CA ALA A 47 7.14 -9.92 18.26
C ALA A 47 6.29 -9.21 17.21
N PHE A 48 5.76 -9.94 16.22
CA PHE A 48 4.83 -9.42 15.22
C PHE A 48 3.44 -9.22 15.83
N GLN A 49 2.94 -10.23 16.55
CA GLN A 49 1.64 -10.18 17.24
C GLN A 49 1.55 -9.01 18.23
N GLY A 50 2.65 -8.63 18.89
CA GLY A 50 2.70 -7.44 19.76
C GLY A 50 2.49 -6.11 19.02
N VAL A 51 2.54 -6.10 17.69
CA VAL A 51 2.25 -4.93 16.84
C VAL A 51 0.84 -4.99 16.28
N VAL A 52 0.43 -6.16 15.78
CA VAL A 52 -0.76 -6.30 14.94
C VAL A 52 -1.85 -7.21 15.50
N GLY A 53 -1.62 -7.88 16.62
CA GLY A 53 -2.51 -8.89 17.19
C GLY A 53 -2.29 -10.30 16.62
N THR A 54 -2.90 -11.31 17.24
CA THR A 54 -2.69 -12.73 16.93
C THR A 54 -3.35 -13.20 15.64
N ALA A 55 -4.37 -12.50 15.15
CA ALA A 55 -5.12 -12.88 13.94
C ALA A 55 -4.41 -12.51 12.61
N HIS A 56 -3.20 -11.96 12.67
CA HIS A 56 -2.73 -11.00 11.68
C HIS A 56 -1.24 -11.07 11.29
N PHE A 57 -0.47 -12.05 11.77
CA PHE A 57 0.98 -12.13 11.47
C PHE A 57 1.31 -13.02 10.27
N ASP A 58 0.41 -13.91 9.85
CA ASP A 58 0.50 -14.60 8.56
C ASP A 58 -0.06 -13.68 7.45
N ARG A 59 0.44 -13.85 6.21
CA ARG A 59 -0.03 -13.10 5.02
C ARG A 59 0.12 -11.60 5.18
N VAL A 60 1.24 -11.19 5.78
CA VAL A 60 1.60 -9.80 6.00
C VAL A 60 2.76 -9.44 5.10
N ALA A 61 2.74 -8.25 4.52
CA ALA A 61 3.92 -7.59 4.00
C ALA A 61 4.26 -6.42 4.90
N ILE A 62 5.54 -6.09 5.06
CA ILE A 62 5.99 -5.00 5.89
C ILE A 62 7.09 -4.26 5.14
N THR A 63 7.03 -2.94 5.15
CA THR A 63 8.13 -2.11 4.70
C THR A 63 8.78 -1.42 5.88
N PHE A 64 10.10 -1.25 5.84
CA PHE A 64 10.88 -0.51 6.84
C PHE A 64 11.75 0.52 6.11
N ARG A 65 11.47 1.81 6.31
CA ARG A 65 12.25 2.93 5.79
C ARG A 65 13.10 3.52 6.90
N GLY A 66 14.39 3.67 6.68
CA GLY A 66 15.31 4.23 7.65
C GLY A 66 16.61 4.74 7.04
N THR A 67 17.47 5.24 7.91
CA THR A 67 18.78 5.78 7.57
C THR A 67 19.85 5.10 8.43
N LEU A 68 20.90 4.60 7.78
CA LEU A 68 22.11 4.12 8.45
C LEU A 68 23.20 5.18 8.30
N ASP A 69 23.60 5.81 9.41
CA ASP A 69 24.72 6.74 9.41
C ASP A 69 26.04 5.99 9.55
N ILE A 70 26.92 6.18 8.57
CA ILE A 70 28.27 5.63 8.54
C ILE A 70 29.25 6.68 9.07
N VAL A 71 29.98 6.35 10.12
CA VAL A 71 30.94 7.26 10.77
C VAL A 71 32.32 7.13 10.13
N GLU A 72 32.76 5.91 9.90
CA GLU A 72 34.01 5.56 9.24
C GLU A 72 33.73 4.93 7.87
N GLU A 73 34.19 5.60 6.81
CA GLU A 73 34.14 5.05 5.45
C GLU A 73 34.86 3.70 5.40
N GLY A 74 34.25 2.73 4.70
CA GLY A 74 34.91 1.46 4.47
C GLY A 74 34.00 0.41 3.90
N ARG A 75 34.44 -0.84 3.94
CA ARG A 75 33.67 -1.99 3.48
C ARG A 75 32.75 -2.47 4.60
N TYR A 76 31.46 -2.56 4.28
CA TYR A 76 30.43 -3.07 5.15
C TYR A 76 29.76 -4.28 4.53
N THR A 77 29.47 -5.29 5.36
CA THR A 77 28.54 -6.37 5.03
C THR A 77 27.20 -6.03 5.68
N ILE A 78 26.11 -6.04 4.91
CA ILE A 78 24.74 -5.87 5.41
C ILE A 78 23.98 -7.16 5.14
N CYS A 79 23.22 -7.63 6.14
CA CYS A 79 22.45 -8.85 6.06
C CYS A 79 20.99 -8.63 6.43
N THR A 80 20.10 -9.41 5.80
CA THR A 80 18.75 -9.67 6.30
C THR A 80 18.65 -11.14 6.66
N LYS A 81 17.95 -11.44 7.76
CA LYS A 81 17.50 -12.79 8.05
C LYS A 81 15.98 -12.76 8.09
N SER A 82 15.33 -13.51 7.22
CA SER A 82 13.88 -13.51 7.09
C SER A 82 13.27 -14.91 6.96
N ASP A 83 12.04 -15.03 7.43
CA ASP A 83 11.06 -16.07 7.19
C ASP A 83 9.71 -15.35 7.04
N ASP A 84 9.07 -15.32 5.89
CA ASP A 84 9.52 -15.77 4.56
C ASP A 84 10.54 -14.77 3.93
N GLY A 85 10.16 -14.09 2.84
CA GLY A 85 11.10 -13.39 1.97
C GLY A 85 11.32 -11.92 2.33
N SER A 86 12.48 -11.39 1.95
CA SER A 86 12.83 -9.98 2.13
C SER A 86 13.70 -9.43 1.01
N HIS A 87 13.56 -8.14 0.71
CA HIS A 87 14.45 -7.37 -0.17
C HIS A 87 14.94 -6.13 0.56
N LEU A 88 16.25 -5.97 0.69
CA LEU A 88 16.88 -4.74 1.18
C LEU A 88 17.39 -3.93 -0.01
N ILE A 89 17.05 -2.65 0.00
CA ILE A 89 17.46 -1.62 -0.94
C ILE A 89 18.35 -0.64 -0.17
N LEU A 90 19.53 -0.37 -0.70
CA LEU A 90 20.53 0.55 -0.15
C LEU A 90 20.74 1.68 -1.16
N ASP A 91 20.54 2.92 -0.73
CA ASP A 91 20.64 4.11 -1.59
C ASP A 91 19.90 3.94 -2.92
N ASP A 92 18.62 3.57 -2.81
CA ASP A 92 17.67 3.40 -3.92
C ASP A 92 18.04 2.28 -4.91
N LYS A 93 19.04 1.43 -4.58
CA LYS A 93 19.45 0.29 -5.39
C LYS A 93 19.19 -1.04 -4.67
N PRO A 94 18.62 -2.05 -5.34
CA PRO A 94 18.48 -3.38 -4.76
C PRO A 94 19.84 -3.93 -4.30
N PHE A 95 19.91 -4.43 -3.06
CA PHE A 95 21.19 -4.79 -2.44
C PHE A 95 21.20 -6.23 -1.89
N VAL A 96 20.27 -6.58 -1.00
CA VAL A 96 20.11 -7.96 -0.49
C VAL A 96 18.76 -8.49 -0.96
N LYS A 97 18.73 -9.71 -1.50
CA LYS A 97 17.48 -10.36 -1.94
C LYS A 97 17.37 -11.76 -1.37
N ALA A 98 16.31 -11.99 -0.61
CA ALA A 98 15.85 -13.30 -0.16
C ALA A 98 14.43 -13.51 -0.74
N PRO A 99 14.30 -13.91 -2.02
CA PRO A 99 13.00 -13.98 -2.68
C PRO A 99 12.25 -15.26 -2.34
N GLY A 100 10.92 -15.19 -2.41
CA GLY A 100 10.03 -16.35 -2.32
C GLY A 100 9.82 -16.88 -0.90
N LEU A 101 9.14 -18.02 -0.83
CA LEU A 101 8.84 -18.72 0.42
C LEU A 101 10.04 -19.50 0.92
N HIS A 102 10.39 -19.37 2.19
CA HIS A 102 11.49 -20.12 2.80
C HIS A 102 11.52 -19.98 4.34
N PRO A 103 12.01 -21.01 5.06
CA PRO A 103 12.28 -20.92 6.50
C PRO A 103 13.36 -19.86 6.82
N PRO A 104 13.69 -19.60 8.10
CA PRO A 104 14.55 -18.48 8.47
C PRO A 104 15.93 -18.59 7.82
N ARG A 105 16.19 -17.71 6.86
CA ARG A 105 17.41 -17.71 6.05
C ARG A 105 18.07 -16.35 6.10
N GLN A 106 19.39 -16.35 6.28
CA GLN A 106 20.20 -15.14 6.26
C GLN A 106 20.85 -14.96 4.88
N GLU A 107 20.65 -13.79 4.30
CA GLU A 107 21.29 -13.35 3.06
C GLU A 107 22.08 -12.08 3.34
N CYS A 108 23.24 -11.93 2.70
CA CYS A 108 24.15 -10.82 2.94
C CYS A 108 24.72 -10.27 1.62
N ALA A 109 25.04 -8.99 1.60
CA ALA A 109 25.80 -8.35 0.53
C ALA A 109 26.85 -7.39 1.11
N GLU A 110 27.88 -7.08 0.32
CA GLU A 110 28.94 -6.16 0.72
C GLU A 110 29.02 -4.93 -0.18
N ALA A 111 29.25 -3.77 0.42
CA ALA A 111 29.45 -2.51 -0.27
C ALA A 111 30.54 -1.69 0.42
N LYS A 112 31.21 -0.82 -0.35
CA LYS A 112 31.99 0.26 0.23
C LYS A 112 31.05 1.45 0.47
N LEU A 113 30.89 1.85 1.73
CA LEU A 113 30.04 2.96 2.13
C LEU A 113 30.90 4.16 2.50
N THR A 114 30.51 5.33 2.03
CA THR A 114 31.14 6.61 2.37
C THR A 114 30.69 7.08 3.75
N LYS A 115 31.45 7.99 4.35
CA LYS A 115 31.00 8.64 5.60
C LYS A 115 29.72 9.44 5.33
N GLY A 116 28.71 9.27 6.18
CA GLY A 116 27.44 10.00 6.11
C GLY A 116 26.21 9.09 6.12
N PRO A 117 25.02 9.68 5.90
CA PRO A 117 23.75 8.95 5.90
C PRO A 117 23.61 8.10 4.63
N HIS A 118 23.17 6.86 4.80
CA HIS A 118 22.78 5.95 3.72
C HIS A 118 21.32 5.51 3.90
N LYS A 119 20.54 5.53 2.82
CA LYS A 119 19.13 5.13 2.87
C LYS A 119 19.03 3.62 2.94
N ILE A 120 18.21 3.12 3.86
CA ILE A 120 17.87 1.70 3.98
C ILE A 120 16.37 1.56 3.81
N PHE A 121 15.97 0.79 2.82
CA PHE A 121 14.58 0.40 2.63
C PHE A 121 14.47 -1.12 2.56
N ILE A 122 13.72 -1.70 3.48
CA ILE A 122 13.50 -3.14 3.54
C ILE A 122 12.05 -3.44 3.25
N LYS A 123 11.83 -4.36 2.31
CA LYS A 123 10.54 -4.98 2.01
C LYS A 123 10.58 -6.40 2.57
N PHE A 124 9.61 -6.80 3.37
CA PHE A 124 9.46 -8.13 3.96
C PHE A 124 8.06 -8.66 3.69
N PHE A 125 7.91 -9.96 3.57
CA PHE A 125 6.59 -10.60 3.62
C PHE A 125 6.67 -11.94 4.33
N GLU A 126 5.55 -12.29 4.96
CA GLU A 126 5.27 -13.59 5.57
C GLU A 126 4.00 -14.14 4.94
N ASN A 127 4.03 -15.40 4.50
CA ASN A 127 2.88 -16.06 3.90
C ASN A 127 2.13 -16.93 4.91
N GLY A 128 2.84 -17.65 5.77
CA GLY A 128 2.25 -18.43 6.84
C GLY A 128 3.23 -19.39 7.47
N GLY A 129 3.14 -19.57 8.78
CA GLY A 129 4.10 -20.38 9.54
C GLY A 129 4.71 -19.56 10.66
N GLY A 130 6.04 -19.64 10.83
CA GLY A 130 6.75 -18.82 11.80
C GLY A 130 7.33 -17.60 11.12
N ALA A 131 7.11 -16.41 11.66
CA ALA A 131 7.64 -15.17 11.09
C ALA A 131 8.99 -14.82 11.72
N TYR A 132 9.95 -14.40 10.89
CA TYR A 132 11.25 -13.88 11.34
C TYR A 132 11.69 -12.73 10.43
N MET A 133 12.16 -11.62 11.00
CA MET A 133 12.77 -10.53 10.25
C MET A 133 13.78 -9.75 11.10
N ARG A 134 15.06 -9.82 10.70
CA ARG A 134 16.17 -9.10 11.36
C ARG A 134 17.08 -8.47 10.31
N ALA A 135 17.55 -7.24 10.56
CA ALA A 135 18.53 -6.57 9.70
C ALA A 135 19.80 -6.22 10.50
N THR A 136 20.95 -6.61 9.98
CA THR A 136 22.26 -6.43 10.63
C THR A 136 23.30 -5.88 9.68
N TYR A 137 24.37 -5.31 10.24
CA TYR A 137 25.54 -4.86 9.51
C TYR A 137 26.82 -5.12 10.31
N LYS A 138 27.94 -5.25 9.60
CA LYS A 138 29.29 -5.27 10.16
C LYS A 138 30.26 -4.51 9.25
N GLY A 139 31.28 -3.93 9.84
CA GLY A 139 32.30 -3.10 9.17
C GLY A 139 33.06 -2.24 10.19
N PRO A 140 33.81 -1.23 9.74
CA PRO A 140 34.61 -0.35 10.61
C PRO A 140 33.86 0.19 11.83
N ASP A 141 32.67 0.77 11.66
CA ASP A 141 31.85 1.32 12.77
C ASP A 141 31.47 0.30 13.85
N THR A 142 31.52 -0.99 13.49
CA THR A 142 31.16 -2.09 14.39
C THR A 142 32.37 -2.84 14.94
N GLY A 143 33.59 -2.47 14.53
CA GLY A 143 34.80 -3.25 14.79
C GLY A 143 34.76 -4.65 14.14
N GLY A 144 34.05 -4.80 13.02
CA GLY A 144 33.84 -6.07 12.34
C GLY A 144 32.84 -7.03 13.00
N VAL A 145 32.20 -6.63 14.10
CA VAL A 145 31.20 -7.45 14.81
C VAL A 145 29.81 -7.20 14.22
N GLU A 146 29.05 -8.26 13.96
CA GLU A 146 27.66 -8.12 13.50
C GLU A 146 26.80 -7.41 14.56
N LYS A 147 26.17 -6.29 14.18
CA LYS A 147 25.25 -5.53 15.03
C LYS A 147 23.92 -5.31 14.31
N LEU A 148 22.86 -5.12 15.08
CA LEU A 148 21.59 -4.65 14.54
C LEU A 148 21.78 -3.28 13.89
N ILE A 149 21.16 -3.08 12.73
CA ILE A 149 21.05 -1.74 12.16
C ILE A 149 20.12 -0.94 13.05
N LYS A 150 20.64 0.15 13.63
CA LYS A 150 19.85 1.14 14.35
C LYS A 150 19.66 2.33 13.44
N SER A 151 18.42 2.61 13.07
CA SER A 151 18.14 3.71 12.15
C SER A 151 18.19 5.05 12.88
N THR A 152 18.87 6.03 12.31
CA THR A 152 19.00 7.38 12.87
C THR A 152 17.83 8.29 12.47
N GLY A 153 17.02 7.88 11.50
CA GLY A 153 15.81 8.58 11.07
C GLY A 153 15.23 7.97 9.81
N PHE A 154 14.25 8.64 9.21
CA PHE A 154 13.67 8.24 7.93
C PHE A 154 13.18 9.46 7.15
N GLU A 155 13.09 9.30 5.83
CA GLU A 155 12.50 10.28 4.94
C GLU A 155 10.97 10.15 4.91
N GLY A 156 10.27 11.28 4.78
CA GLY A 156 8.81 11.34 4.76
C GLY A 156 8.14 11.20 6.13
N GLN A 157 6.82 11.00 6.10
CA GLN A 157 5.99 10.74 7.29
C GLN A 157 5.93 9.24 7.59
N CYS A 158 5.77 8.89 8.86
CA CYS A 158 5.56 7.51 9.28
C CYS A 158 4.14 7.25 9.73
N ASP A 159 3.25 7.45 8.79
CA ASP A 159 1.83 7.21 8.99
C ASP A 159 1.42 6.17 7.95
N ALA A 160 0.93 5.04 8.43
CA ALA A 160 -0.01 4.26 7.66
C ALA A 160 -1.17 5.22 7.53
N PRO A 161 -1.73 5.46 6.34
CA PRO A 161 -2.86 6.35 6.24
C PRO A 161 -3.94 5.81 7.19
N SER A 162 -4.02 6.38 8.40
CA SER A 162 -5.28 6.49 9.08
C SER A 162 -6.07 7.23 8.04
N ALA A 163 -7.00 6.56 7.38
CA ALA A 163 -7.65 7.05 6.18
C ALA A 163 -7.75 8.58 6.24
N LYS A 164 -7.11 9.25 5.28
CA LYS A 164 -6.99 10.71 5.31
C LYS A 164 -8.36 11.38 5.42
N CYS A 165 -9.40 10.66 4.97
CA CYS A 165 -10.78 11.05 5.10
C CYS A 165 -11.25 11.16 6.55
N ASP A 166 -12.07 12.18 6.79
CA ASP A 166 -12.85 12.35 8.01
C ASP A 166 -13.94 11.26 8.16
N CYS A 167 -14.68 11.33 9.26
CA CYS A 167 -15.70 10.35 9.61
C CYS A 167 -16.81 10.20 8.56
N GLY A 168 -17.07 8.97 8.15
CA GLY A 168 -18.20 8.63 7.28
C GLY A 168 -18.16 7.18 6.84
N LYS A 169 -19.34 6.59 6.65
CA LYS A 169 -19.51 5.30 5.98
C LYS A 169 -19.26 5.48 4.49
N GLY A 170 -18.55 4.58 3.82
CA GLY A 170 -18.36 4.63 2.37
C GLY A 170 -16.91 4.40 1.95
N TRP A 171 -16.55 4.87 0.78
CA TRP A 171 -15.19 4.87 0.26
C TRP A 171 -14.43 6.09 0.75
N CYS A 172 -13.24 5.88 1.27
CA CYS A 172 -12.29 6.97 1.45
C CYS A 172 -11.51 7.21 0.15
N GLY A 173 -11.85 8.27 -0.56
CA GLY A 173 -11.15 8.72 -1.75
C GLY A 173 -10.07 9.74 -1.41
N GLU A 174 -8.84 9.46 -1.79
CA GLU A 174 -7.71 10.38 -1.79
C GLU A 174 -7.47 10.87 -3.22
N PHE A 175 -7.34 12.18 -3.41
CA PHE A 175 -7.27 12.82 -4.72
C PHE A 175 -5.98 13.63 -4.86
N PHE A 176 -5.38 13.48 -6.04
CA PHE A 176 -4.15 14.12 -6.46
C PHE A 176 -4.44 14.79 -7.80
N TYR A 177 -4.12 16.06 -7.96
CA TYR A 177 -4.34 16.75 -9.22
C TYR A 177 -3.24 17.80 -9.42
N ASP A 178 -2.80 18.04 -10.64
CA ASP A 178 -1.85 19.13 -10.91
C ASP A 178 -2.63 20.43 -11.19
N PRO A 179 -2.76 21.36 -10.23
CA PRO A 179 -3.53 22.58 -10.44
C PRO A 179 -2.91 23.54 -11.48
N ASN A 180 -1.64 23.31 -11.86
CA ASN A 180 -0.90 24.14 -12.81
C ASN A 180 -0.82 23.50 -14.22
N GLY A 181 -1.20 22.22 -14.36
CA GLY A 181 -1.26 21.54 -15.65
C GLY A 181 0.10 21.34 -16.35
N GLN A 182 1.19 21.26 -15.58
CA GLN A 182 2.56 21.17 -16.10
C GLN A 182 3.05 19.71 -16.23
N GLY A 183 2.44 18.77 -15.52
CA GLY A 183 2.77 17.34 -15.55
C GLY A 183 2.04 16.51 -16.62
N GLN A 184 2.33 15.21 -16.66
CA GLN A 184 1.58 14.19 -17.41
C GLN A 184 1.40 12.96 -16.51
N ILE A 185 0.21 12.37 -16.48
CA ILE A 185 -0.08 11.13 -15.74
C ILE A 185 -0.34 10.02 -16.76
N ARG A 186 0.73 9.38 -17.23
CA ARG A 186 0.63 8.41 -18.34
C ARG A 186 0.41 6.97 -17.86
N ASP A 187 0.55 6.75 -16.56
CA ASP A 187 0.40 5.47 -15.89
C ASP A 187 0.06 5.72 -14.40
N PHE A 188 -0.22 4.64 -13.66
CA PHE A 188 -0.46 4.70 -12.22
C PHE A 188 0.73 5.35 -11.51
N VAL A 189 0.46 6.49 -10.88
CA VAL A 189 1.42 7.22 -10.05
C VAL A 189 1.54 6.57 -8.69
N ASP A 190 2.75 6.56 -8.13
CA ASP A 190 2.92 6.21 -6.73
C ASP A 190 2.28 7.31 -5.87
N SER A 191 1.13 6.98 -5.28
CA SER A 191 0.37 7.91 -4.44
C SER A 191 1.12 8.32 -3.18
N ASP A 192 2.15 7.57 -2.78
CA ASP A 192 3.02 7.91 -1.64
C ASP A 192 4.07 8.96 -2.00
N GLU A 193 4.36 9.15 -3.30
CA GLU A 193 5.23 10.22 -3.82
C GLU A 193 4.46 11.52 -4.10
N LEU A 194 3.14 11.45 -4.23
CA LEU A 194 2.29 12.61 -4.42
C LEU A 194 1.71 13.08 -3.07
N ASN A 195 1.93 14.35 -2.72
CA ASN A 195 1.23 14.94 -1.58
C ASN A 195 -0.26 15.10 -1.93
N GLY A 196 -1.09 14.18 -1.42
CA GLY A 196 -2.55 14.19 -1.62
C GLY A 196 -3.17 15.54 -1.29
N GLN A 197 -3.94 16.08 -2.22
CA GLN A 197 -4.48 17.45 -2.14
C GLN A 197 -5.87 17.49 -1.50
N ALA A 198 -6.61 16.39 -1.57
CA ALA A 198 -7.88 16.23 -0.87
C ALA A 198 -8.11 14.77 -0.46
N ALA A 199 -8.85 14.57 0.63
CA ALA A 199 -9.36 13.26 1.03
C ALA A 199 -10.81 13.39 1.51
N LYS A 200 -11.73 12.64 0.91
CA LYS A 200 -13.18 12.74 1.18
C LYS A 200 -13.87 11.39 1.12
N ILE A 201 -14.95 11.28 1.89
CA ILE A 201 -15.84 10.11 1.84
C ILE A 201 -16.84 10.24 0.69
N THR A 202 -17.01 9.17 -0.08
CA THR A 202 -18.12 9.00 -1.03
C THR A 202 -18.83 7.67 -0.76
N GLN A 203 -20.16 7.62 -0.90
CA GLN A 203 -20.92 6.37 -0.70
C GLN A 203 -20.63 5.34 -1.80
N THR A 204 -20.43 5.81 -3.02
CA THR A 204 -20.18 5.00 -4.21
C THR A 204 -19.15 5.68 -5.11
N ILE A 205 -18.47 4.89 -5.94
CA ILE A 205 -17.58 5.40 -6.98
C ILE A 205 -18.39 5.42 -8.30
N ASP A 206 -18.93 6.59 -8.64
CA ASP A 206 -19.69 6.86 -9.88
C ASP A 206 -19.47 8.31 -10.34
N PHE A 207 -18.21 8.63 -10.64
CA PHE A 207 -17.82 9.94 -11.18
C PHE A 207 -17.95 9.90 -12.70
N LYS A 208 -18.98 10.54 -13.23
CA LYS A 208 -19.41 10.39 -14.64
C LYS A 208 -18.59 11.22 -15.63
N ASN A 209 -17.96 12.27 -15.15
CA ASN A 209 -17.21 13.27 -15.93
C ASN A 209 -16.51 14.27 -14.99
N ASP A 210 -15.72 15.18 -15.57
CA ASP A 210 -15.03 16.26 -14.85
C ASP A 210 -15.95 17.04 -13.93
N ALA A 211 -17.14 17.42 -14.41
CA ALA A 211 -18.08 18.23 -13.65
C ALA A 211 -18.52 17.53 -12.35
N SER A 212 -18.66 16.20 -12.38
CA SER A 212 -18.98 15.41 -11.19
C SER A 212 -17.83 15.39 -10.16
N LEU A 213 -16.58 15.28 -10.62
CA LEU A 213 -15.39 15.36 -9.78
C LEU A 213 -15.21 16.77 -9.20
N VAL A 214 -15.37 17.83 -10.01
CA VAL A 214 -15.33 19.24 -9.58
C VAL A 214 -16.34 19.51 -8.48
N LYS A 215 -17.58 19.09 -8.70
CA LYS A 215 -18.65 19.26 -7.71
C LYS A 215 -18.31 18.54 -6.40
N PHE A 216 -17.77 17.33 -6.47
CA PHE A 216 -17.43 16.55 -5.28
C PHE A 216 -16.23 17.14 -4.51
N LEU A 217 -15.19 17.59 -5.21
CA LEU A 217 -13.99 18.14 -4.60
C LEU A 217 -14.19 19.58 -4.08
N GLY A 218 -15.19 20.30 -4.56
CA GLY A 218 -15.62 21.59 -3.99
C GLY A 218 -14.77 22.78 -4.44
N GLY A 219 -14.07 22.68 -5.57
CA GLY A 219 -13.24 23.75 -6.11
C GLY A 219 -13.10 23.67 -7.63
N GLN A 220 -13.23 24.83 -8.29
CA GLN A 220 -13.04 25.03 -9.73
C GLN A 220 -11.57 24.72 -10.08
N SER A 221 -11.31 23.82 -11.02
CA SER A 221 -10.02 23.84 -11.69
C SER A 221 -9.89 25.21 -12.36
N LYS A 222 -8.76 25.91 -12.19
CA LYS A 222 -8.54 27.22 -12.82
C LYS A 222 -8.48 27.13 -14.36
N GLN A 223 -8.62 25.93 -14.93
CA GLN A 223 -8.42 25.62 -16.35
C GLN A 223 -9.64 24.94 -17.02
N GLY A 224 -10.78 24.75 -16.32
CA GLY A 224 -12.04 24.35 -16.95
C GLY A 224 -12.28 22.83 -17.15
N GLY A 225 -11.37 21.97 -16.69
CA GLY A 225 -11.51 20.50 -16.61
C GLY A 225 -10.61 19.89 -15.52
N PHE A 226 -10.82 18.62 -15.14
CA PHE A 226 -9.85 17.87 -14.32
C PHE A 226 -8.96 17.05 -15.25
N ASP A 227 -8.09 17.73 -15.99
CA ASP A 227 -6.97 17.04 -16.61
C ASP A 227 -5.94 16.71 -15.53
N ARG A 228 -5.25 15.57 -15.65
CA ARG A 228 -4.13 15.18 -14.77
C ARG A 228 -4.59 14.99 -13.32
N VAL A 229 -5.67 14.23 -13.16
CA VAL A 229 -6.17 13.80 -11.86
C VAL A 229 -5.81 12.34 -11.62
N ALA A 230 -5.41 12.01 -10.40
CA ALA A 230 -5.36 10.65 -9.90
C ALA A 230 -6.18 10.55 -8.62
N ALA A 231 -6.76 9.39 -8.39
CA ALA A 231 -7.46 9.10 -7.15
C ALA A 231 -7.19 7.67 -6.69
N ARG A 232 -7.14 7.50 -5.38
CA ARG A 232 -7.10 6.20 -4.71
C ARG A 232 -8.31 6.09 -3.81
N PHE A 233 -9.16 5.11 -4.07
CA PHE A 233 -10.34 4.81 -3.25
C PHE A 233 -10.07 3.58 -2.40
N ASN A 234 -10.19 3.76 -1.09
CA ASN A 234 -10.09 2.70 -0.10
C ASN A 234 -11.48 2.38 0.43
N GLY A 235 -11.83 1.10 0.47
CA GLY A 235 -13.13 0.66 0.96
C GLY A 235 -13.10 -0.75 1.51
N VAL A 236 -14.20 -1.12 2.15
CA VAL A 236 -14.46 -2.46 2.63
C VAL A 236 -15.80 -2.88 2.06
N VAL A 237 -15.82 -3.92 1.25
CA VAL A 237 -17.04 -4.51 0.70
C VAL A 237 -17.44 -5.66 1.61
N ARG A 238 -18.71 -5.71 2.02
CA ARG A 238 -19.27 -6.88 2.70
C ARG A 238 -20.01 -7.75 1.68
N ILE A 239 -19.63 -9.02 1.64
CA ILE A 239 -20.26 -10.08 0.87
C ILE A 239 -21.10 -10.92 1.83
N GLU A 240 -22.40 -11.05 1.60
CA GLU A 240 -23.29 -11.81 2.49
C GLU A 240 -23.31 -13.30 2.10
N GLU A 241 -23.34 -13.60 0.80
CA GLU A 241 -23.30 -14.96 0.28
C GLU A 241 -21.99 -15.25 -0.48
N ALA A 242 -21.29 -16.32 -0.12
CA ALA A 242 -20.06 -16.72 -0.80
C ALA A 242 -20.34 -17.19 -2.24
N GLY A 243 -19.46 -16.85 -3.19
CA GLY A 243 -19.56 -17.33 -4.57
C GLY A 243 -18.81 -16.47 -5.59
N PRO A 244 -19.11 -16.65 -6.89
CA PRO A 244 -18.50 -15.86 -7.94
C PRO A 244 -19.13 -14.47 -8.00
N TYR A 245 -18.29 -13.44 -7.89
CA TYR A 245 -18.66 -12.05 -8.10
C TYR A 245 -17.90 -11.48 -9.28
N LYS A 246 -18.62 -10.89 -10.22
CA LYS A 246 -18.05 -10.14 -11.32
C LYS A 246 -17.87 -8.70 -10.90
N LEU A 247 -16.63 -8.29 -10.79
CA LEU A 247 -16.20 -6.95 -10.40
C LEU A 247 -15.79 -6.18 -11.65
N CYS A 248 -16.15 -4.91 -11.74
CA CYS A 248 -15.82 -4.08 -12.89
C CYS A 248 -15.34 -2.69 -12.49
N THR A 249 -14.43 -2.14 -13.29
CA THR A 249 -14.15 -0.69 -13.34
C THR A 249 -14.43 -0.18 -14.75
N ALA A 250 -14.98 1.03 -14.84
CA ALA A 250 -15.06 1.79 -16.08
C ALA A 250 -14.39 3.14 -15.87
N SER A 251 -13.36 3.45 -16.65
CA SER A 251 -12.54 4.64 -16.44
C SER A 251 -12.06 5.31 -17.72
N ASP A 252 -11.81 6.61 -17.60
CA ASP A 252 -11.17 7.51 -18.57
C ASP A 252 -10.19 8.39 -17.77
N ASP A 253 -8.87 8.17 -17.78
CA ASP A 253 -8.12 7.11 -18.47
C ASP A 253 -8.10 5.80 -17.64
N GLY A 254 -6.98 5.46 -16.99
CA GLY A 254 -6.71 4.14 -16.45
C GLY A 254 -7.28 3.91 -15.06
N SER A 255 -7.64 2.66 -14.76
CA SER A 255 -7.99 2.23 -13.41
C SER A 255 -7.52 0.82 -13.11
N ARG A 256 -7.35 0.48 -11.83
CA ARG A 256 -7.13 -0.90 -11.39
C ARG A 256 -7.81 -1.12 -10.05
N MET A 257 -8.41 -2.28 -9.89
CA MET A 257 -9.08 -2.70 -8.66
C MET A 257 -8.32 -3.88 -8.05
N PHE A 258 -8.05 -3.76 -6.75
CA PHE A 258 -7.50 -4.82 -5.93
C PHE A 258 -8.56 -5.32 -4.97
N VAL A 259 -8.61 -6.63 -4.81
CA VAL A 259 -9.41 -7.31 -3.79
C VAL A 259 -8.44 -8.03 -2.89
N ASP A 260 -8.43 -7.67 -1.61
CA ASP A 260 -7.56 -8.24 -0.58
C ASP A 260 -6.07 -8.19 -0.99
N GLY A 261 -5.66 -7.07 -1.59
CA GLY A 261 -4.27 -6.84 -2.01
C GLY A 261 -3.85 -7.58 -3.29
N GLN A 262 -4.75 -8.32 -3.94
CA GLN A 262 -4.49 -8.95 -5.23
C GLN A 262 -5.21 -8.21 -6.35
N ILE A 263 -4.55 -8.05 -7.50
CA ILE A 263 -5.19 -7.41 -8.64
C ILE A 263 -6.40 -8.23 -9.12
N ALA A 264 -7.54 -7.58 -9.16
CA ALA A 264 -8.80 -8.14 -9.62
C ALA A 264 -9.15 -7.66 -11.02
N VAL A 265 -9.10 -6.34 -11.23
CA VAL A 265 -9.37 -5.72 -12.53
C VAL A 265 -8.18 -4.84 -12.89
N GLU A 266 -7.59 -5.08 -14.06
CA GLU A 266 -6.53 -4.24 -14.64
C GLU A 266 -7.11 -3.52 -15.87
N ASN A 267 -7.16 -2.21 -15.80
CA ASN A 267 -7.67 -1.32 -16.84
C ASN A 267 -6.76 -0.10 -16.99
N GLY A 268 -5.45 -0.28 -16.92
CA GLY A 268 -4.47 0.80 -17.08
C GLY A 268 -4.26 1.27 -18.53
N GLY A 269 -3.29 2.18 -18.64
CA GLY A 269 -2.93 2.89 -19.87
C GLY A 269 -3.88 4.04 -20.22
N LEU A 270 -3.50 4.81 -21.23
CA LEU A 270 -4.30 5.92 -21.77
C LEU A 270 -5.39 5.40 -22.70
N HIS A 271 -6.64 5.80 -22.47
CA HIS A 271 -7.79 5.41 -23.27
C HIS A 271 -9.03 6.22 -22.91
N PRO A 272 -9.97 6.42 -23.86
CA PRO A 272 -11.29 6.91 -23.52
C PRO A 272 -12.01 5.95 -22.57
N THR A 273 -13.16 6.37 -22.03
CA THR A 273 -13.98 5.57 -21.11
C THR A 273 -14.09 4.11 -21.54
N ARG A 274 -13.42 3.23 -20.80
CA ARG A 274 -13.36 1.79 -21.07
C ARG A 274 -13.73 1.01 -19.84
N LYS A 275 -14.62 0.03 -20.00
CA LYS A 275 -14.99 -0.92 -18.95
C LYS A 275 -14.17 -2.20 -19.04
N ARG A 276 -13.63 -2.65 -17.91
CA ARG A 276 -13.05 -3.97 -17.71
C ARG A 276 -13.70 -4.65 -16.52
N CYS A 277 -13.79 -5.96 -16.58
CA CYS A 277 -14.36 -6.78 -15.52
C CYS A 277 -13.54 -8.04 -15.32
N ALA A 278 -13.62 -8.60 -14.12
CA ALA A 278 -13.13 -9.93 -13.80
C ALA A 278 -14.06 -10.61 -12.80
N THR A 279 -14.19 -11.93 -12.90
CA THR A 279 -14.90 -12.73 -11.90
C THR A 279 -13.92 -13.23 -10.84
N LYS A 280 -14.26 -13.06 -9.57
CA LYS A 280 -13.51 -13.55 -8.41
C LYS A 280 -14.43 -14.37 -7.53
N GLU A 281 -13.92 -15.49 -7.02
CA GLU A 281 -14.58 -16.23 -5.95
C GLU A 281 -14.37 -15.48 -4.64
N LEU A 282 -15.43 -14.96 -4.05
CA LEU A 282 -15.42 -14.25 -2.77
C LEU A 282 -16.10 -15.11 -1.70
N SER A 283 -15.53 -15.10 -0.50
CA SER A 283 -16.17 -15.70 0.67
C SER A 283 -17.19 -14.75 1.29
N ALA A 284 -18.16 -15.27 2.03
CA ALA A 284 -18.98 -14.43 2.90
C ALA A 284 -18.09 -13.74 3.96
N GLY A 285 -18.34 -12.46 4.21
CA GLY A 285 -17.53 -11.62 5.10
C GLY A 285 -17.11 -10.30 4.45
N THR A 286 -16.15 -9.62 5.06
CA THR A 286 -15.65 -8.32 4.60
C THR A 286 -14.37 -8.48 3.79
N HIS A 287 -14.31 -7.85 2.63
CA HIS A 287 -13.17 -7.80 1.73
C HIS A 287 -12.61 -6.38 1.62
N ALA A 288 -11.29 -6.23 1.67
CA ALA A 288 -10.65 -4.94 1.48
C ALA A 288 -10.54 -4.65 -0.02
N ILE A 289 -11.02 -3.48 -0.45
CA ILE A 289 -10.94 -3.06 -1.84
C ILE A 289 -10.13 -1.77 -1.94
N LEU A 290 -9.21 -1.75 -2.90
CA LEU A 290 -8.49 -0.56 -3.32
C LEU A 290 -8.73 -0.35 -4.81
N ILE A 291 -9.05 0.88 -5.19
CA ILE A 291 -9.18 1.26 -6.60
C ILE A 291 -8.29 2.46 -6.86
N ASP A 292 -7.30 2.28 -7.74
CA ASP A 292 -6.53 3.38 -8.31
C ASP A 292 -7.19 3.83 -9.60
N PHE A 293 -7.19 5.13 -9.81
CA PHE A 293 -7.69 5.81 -10.99
C PHE A 293 -6.70 6.90 -11.38
N PHE A 294 -6.49 7.08 -12.68
CA PHE A 294 -5.86 8.28 -13.20
C PHE A 294 -6.49 8.72 -14.52
N GLU A 295 -6.33 10.00 -14.79
CA GLU A 295 -6.65 10.65 -16.03
C GLU A 295 -5.50 11.60 -16.38
N ASN A 296 -5.15 11.65 -17.66
CA ASN A 296 -4.05 12.47 -18.16
C ASN A 296 -4.51 13.75 -18.85
N GLY A 297 -5.56 13.67 -19.67
CA GLY A 297 -6.17 14.82 -20.32
C GLY A 297 -7.37 14.41 -21.19
N GLY A 298 -8.40 15.26 -21.23
CA GLY A 298 -9.69 14.91 -21.84
C GLY A 298 -10.81 15.01 -20.83
N GLY A 299 -11.51 13.89 -20.57
CA GLY A 299 -12.63 13.86 -19.64
C GLY A 299 -12.46 12.77 -18.58
N ALA A 300 -12.42 13.15 -17.32
CA ALA A 300 -12.22 12.23 -16.21
C ALA A 300 -13.50 11.52 -15.79
N SER A 301 -13.51 10.18 -15.86
CA SER A 301 -14.59 9.36 -15.33
C SER A 301 -14.08 8.09 -14.66
N ILE A 302 -14.75 7.67 -13.59
CA ILE A 302 -14.50 6.40 -12.91
C ILE A 302 -15.78 5.87 -12.28
N LYS A 303 -16.08 4.60 -12.55
CA LYS A 303 -17.19 3.85 -11.95
C LYS A 303 -16.74 2.47 -11.51
N ALA A 304 -17.16 2.05 -10.31
CA ALA A 304 -16.92 0.70 -9.80
C ALA A 304 -18.25 -0.04 -9.57
N THR A 305 -18.36 -1.25 -10.10
CA THR A 305 -19.58 -2.08 -10.00
C THR A 305 -19.27 -3.53 -9.64
N TYR A 306 -20.28 -4.22 -9.15
CA TYR A 306 -20.26 -5.66 -8.91
C TYR A 306 -21.58 -6.32 -9.27
N GLU A 307 -21.50 -7.62 -9.56
CA GLU A 307 -22.63 -8.49 -9.92
C GLU A 307 -22.39 -9.85 -9.27
N GLY A 308 -23.36 -10.36 -8.51
CA GLY A 308 -23.25 -11.64 -7.81
C GLY A 308 -24.52 -12.00 -7.03
N ALA A 309 -24.42 -12.91 -6.08
CA ALA A 309 -25.56 -13.37 -5.28
C ALA A 309 -26.22 -12.21 -4.50
N ASP A 310 -25.41 -11.34 -3.87
CA ASP A 310 -25.91 -10.20 -3.09
C ASP A 310 -26.70 -9.17 -3.93
N THR A 311 -26.52 -9.16 -5.25
CA THR A 311 -27.23 -8.26 -6.17
C THR A 311 -28.32 -8.99 -6.97
N GLY A 312 -28.58 -10.27 -6.68
CA GLY A 312 -29.49 -11.10 -7.47
C GLY A 312 -29.05 -11.22 -8.93
N GLY A 313 -27.75 -11.22 -9.19
CA GLY A 313 -27.16 -11.30 -10.54
C GLY A 313 -27.30 -10.02 -11.37
N LYS A 314 -27.57 -8.87 -10.74
CA LYS A 314 -27.63 -7.57 -11.42
C LYS A 314 -26.36 -6.77 -11.18
N GLU A 315 -25.93 -6.00 -12.18
CA GLU A 315 -24.80 -5.09 -12.00
C GLU A 315 -25.24 -3.88 -11.18
N GLU A 316 -24.65 -3.72 -10.01
CA GLU A 316 -24.92 -2.62 -9.08
C GLU A 316 -23.63 -1.85 -8.76
N LEU A 317 -23.75 -0.63 -8.24
CA LEU A 317 -22.60 0.13 -7.73
C LEU A 317 -21.96 -0.63 -6.58
N LEU A 318 -20.63 -0.71 -6.57
CA LEU A 318 -19.90 -1.40 -5.51
C LEU A 318 -19.97 -0.57 -4.21
N PRO A 319 -20.65 -1.06 -3.16
CA PRO A 319 -20.78 -0.32 -1.90
C PRO A 319 -19.47 -0.36 -1.11
N SER A 320 -19.33 0.49 -0.10
CA SER A 320 -18.32 0.31 0.94
C SER A 320 -18.93 0.55 2.30
N VAL A 321 -18.68 -0.38 3.23
CA VAL A 321 -19.05 -0.27 4.64
C VAL A 321 -17.91 0.29 5.49
N TRP A 322 -16.80 0.70 4.87
CA TRP A 322 -15.64 1.25 5.57
C TRP A 322 -16.02 2.45 6.45
N HIS A 323 -15.40 2.52 7.63
CA HIS A 323 -15.57 3.56 8.65
C HIS A 323 -14.27 3.69 9.46
N ASN A 324 -13.82 4.92 9.72
CA ASN A 324 -12.60 5.16 10.50
C ASN A 324 -12.87 5.07 12.01
N GLU A 325 -12.92 3.86 12.57
CA GLU A 325 -13.23 3.67 14.01
C GLU A 325 -12.26 4.41 14.95
N LYS A 326 -10.99 4.54 14.57
CA LYS A 326 -9.97 5.23 15.38
C LYS A 326 -10.23 6.73 15.51
N LYS A 327 -10.70 7.39 14.44
CA LYS A 327 -11.08 8.81 14.48
C LYS A 327 -12.54 9.03 14.92
N CYS A 328 -13.40 8.04 14.70
CA CYS A 328 -14.86 8.25 14.67
C CYS A 328 -15.65 7.41 15.68
N GLY A 329 -14.97 6.59 16.48
CA GLY A 329 -15.62 5.61 17.35
C GLY A 329 -16.22 4.44 16.57
N PRO A 330 -16.75 3.41 17.26
CA PRO A 330 -17.39 2.28 16.61
C PRO A 330 -18.61 2.74 15.79
N ILE A 331 -18.95 1.99 14.74
CA ILE A 331 -20.19 2.22 13.99
C ILE A 331 -21.36 2.04 14.96
N PRO A 332 -22.26 3.04 15.14
CA PRO A 332 -23.46 2.85 15.95
C PRO A 332 -24.29 1.69 15.40
N ALA A 333 -24.77 0.83 16.31
CA ALA A 333 -25.58 -0.34 16.01
C ALA A 333 -26.84 0.01 15.18
#